data_AF-A0A8T5FES7-F1
#
_entry.id   AF-A0A8T5FES7-F1
#
_cell.length_a   1.000
_cell.length_b   1.000
_cell.length_c   1.000
_cell.angle_alpha   90.00
_cell.angle_beta   90.00
_cell.angle_gamma   90.00
#
_symmetry.space_group_name_H-M   'P 1'
#
loop_
_entity.id
_entity.type
_entity.pdbx_description
1 polymer ?
#
loop_
_entity_poly.entity_id
_entity_poly.type
_entity_poly.pdbx_seq_one_letter_code
_entity_poly.pdbx_strand_id
1 'polypeptide(L)'
;MKSKSLMFIIPLMLIVLIPSASAHKLIDSDENHSYDTATVIPDITLSRAMYSEIEPNLQNYYTFNGQKDAKFFSEIVIPIVNEPSLIEPKLAIIADTSAINTIRSQVTSPNAPCDLSHTMGSGCFYDVTSNFPYSVPNGKSAIVFENNLDLPTEQFYEPFSMTDYSQRQTVSFTIPDNSLYYIVVFTDELYDDNRYTLATGFIEDWSALDLVTLLPYYVIQSQLEIGDYSSLLIILLFVSLIVYLLRNKIKIR
;
A
#
# COMPACT_ATOMS: atom_id res chain seq x y z
N MET A 1 -19.56 -16.21 42.37
CA MET A 1 -18.44 -15.37 41.88
C MET A 1 -18.73 -14.96 40.44
N LYS A 2 -19.20 -13.72 40.20
CA LYS A 2 -19.48 -13.24 38.83
C LYS A 2 -18.14 -13.03 38.11
N SER A 3 -17.88 -13.79 37.06
CA SER A 3 -16.60 -13.85 36.34
C SER A 3 -16.27 -12.51 35.68
N LYS A 4 -15.52 -11.68 36.41
CA LYS A 4 -14.92 -10.45 35.86
C LYS A 4 -13.94 -10.74 34.72
N SER A 5 -13.44 -11.98 34.63
CA SER A 5 -12.60 -12.46 33.54
C SER A 5 -13.30 -12.47 32.18
N LEU A 6 -14.61 -12.73 32.12
CA LEU A 6 -15.33 -12.85 30.84
C LEU A 6 -15.43 -11.52 30.07
N MET A 7 -15.37 -10.38 30.77
CA MET A 7 -15.54 -9.05 30.17
C MET A 7 -14.28 -8.53 29.48
N PHE A 8 -13.09 -9.04 29.85
CA PHE A 8 -11.83 -8.75 29.14
C PHE A 8 -11.60 -9.71 27.97
N ILE A 9 -12.21 -10.89 28.00
CA ILE A 9 -12.09 -11.89 26.93
C ILE A 9 -12.85 -11.44 25.68
N ILE A 10 -13.99 -10.78 25.80
CA ILE A 10 -14.83 -10.39 24.64
C ILE A 10 -14.12 -9.39 23.68
N PRO A 11 -13.54 -8.26 24.12
CA PRO A 11 -12.80 -7.38 23.21
C PRO A 11 -11.52 -8.04 22.68
N LEU A 12 -10.85 -8.89 23.47
CA LEU A 12 -9.68 -9.66 23.02
C LEU A 12 -10.07 -10.71 21.96
N MET A 13 -11.26 -11.32 22.09
CA MET A 13 -11.78 -12.33 21.17
C MET A 13 -12.33 -11.72 19.88
N LEU A 14 -12.78 -10.45 19.90
CA LEU A 14 -13.10 -9.67 18.70
C LEU A 14 -11.84 -9.34 17.87
N ILE A 15 -10.70 -9.12 18.52
CA ILE A 15 -9.40 -8.96 17.84
C ILE A 15 -8.96 -10.30 17.17
N VAL A 16 -9.37 -11.44 17.72
CA VAL A 16 -9.05 -12.78 17.17
C VAL A 16 -10.00 -13.19 16.03
N LEU A 17 -11.10 -12.46 15.82
CA LEU A 17 -12.05 -12.69 14.72
C LEU A 17 -11.75 -11.87 13.46
N ILE A 18 -10.67 -11.09 13.46
CA ILE A 18 -10.18 -10.46 12.23
C ILE A 18 -9.79 -11.63 11.30
N PRO A 19 -10.45 -11.80 10.13
CA PRO A 19 -10.03 -12.81 9.17
C PRO A 19 -8.55 -12.63 8.87
N SER A 20 -7.86 -13.66 8.38
CA SER A 20 -6.47 -13.56 7.90
C SER A 20 -6.38 -12.43 6.87
N ALA A 21 -6.09 -11.25 7.38
CA ALA A 21 -6.07 -10.01 6.65
C ALA A 21 -4.59 -9.63 6.58
N SER A 22 -4.15 -9.23 5.39
CA SER A 22 -2.81 -8.72 5.13
C SER A 22 -2.73 -7.29 5.65
N ALA A 23 -2.00 -7.06 6.75
CA ALA A 23 -1.79 -5.72 7.27
C ALA A 23 -0.43 -5.22 6.77
N HIS A 24 -0.42 -4.35 5.77
CA HIS A 24 0.86 -3.76 5.37
C HIS A 24 1.42 -2.92 6.53
N LYS A 25 2.70 -3.11 6.89
CA LYS A 25 3.38 -2.18 7.80
C LYS A 25 3.66 -0.87 7.06
N LEU A 26 3.36 0.26 7.69
CA LEU A 26 3.53 1.56 7.05
C LEU A 26 5.00 1.94 6.91
N ILE A 27 5.33 2.53 5.77
CA ILE A 27 6.56 3.31 5.57
C ILE A 27 6.11 4.75 5.33
N ASP A 28 6.47 5.63 6.25
CA ASP A 28 6.24 7.06 6.08
C ASP A 28 7.16 7.58 4.94
N SER A 29 6.61 8.42 4.08
CA SER A 29 7.35 9.09 3.01
C SER A 29 7.41 10.58 3.30
N ASP A 30 8.62 11.12 3.38
CA ASP A 30 8.87 12.57 3.36
C ASP A 30 8.85 13.07 1.89
N GLU A 31 9.52 14.19 1.59
CA GLU A 31 9.68 14.70 0.22
C GLU A 31 10.48 13.74 -0.68
N ASN A 32 9.78 12.87 -1.41
CA ASN A 32 10.39 11.79 -2.19
C ASN A 32 10.43 12.06 -3.70
N HIS A 33 10.66 13.31 -4.12
CA HIS A 33 10.51 13.72 -5.52
C HIS A 33 11.77 13.61 -6.41
N SER A 34 12.78 12.87 -5.97
CA SER A 34 14.01 12.64 -6.74
C SER A 34 14.66 11.29 -6.41
N TYR A 35 15.64 10.88 -7.22
CA TYR A 35 16.45 9.70 -6.92
C TYR A 35 17.22 9.82 -5.59
N ASP A 36 17.69 11.03 -5.25
CA ASP A 36 18.49 11.28 -4.04
C ASP A 36 17.63 11.31 -2.77
N THR A 37 16.32 11.62 -2.92
CA THR A 37 15.36 11.70 -1.81
C THR A 37 14.36 10.55 -1.80
N ALA A 38 14.56 9.54 -2.65
CA ALA A 38 13.64 8.42 -2.78
C ALA A 38 13.38 7.72 -1.44
N THR A 39 12.11 7.45 -1.12
CA THR A 39 11.74 6.71 0.08
C THR A 39 12.33 5.30 0.01
N VAL A 40 13.16 4.94 0.99
CA VAL A 40 13.82 3.63 1.03
C VAL A 40 12.82 2.57 1.52
N ILE A 41 12.60 1.53 0.71
CA ILE A 41 11.91 0.29 1.10
C ILE A 41 13.00 -0.71 1.52
N PRO A 42 13.18 -0.97 2.83
CA PRO A 42 14.35 -1.72 3.32
C PRO A 42 14.40 -3.18 2.83
N ASP A 43 13.24 -3.80 2.71
CA ASP A 43 13.08 -5.16 2.17
C ASP A 43 11.81 -5.19 1.32
N ILE A 44 11.97 -5.33 0.01
CA ILE A 44 10.88 -5.31 -0.97
C ILE A 44 9.99 -6.57 -0.90
N THR A 45 10.43 -7.60 -0.18
CA THR A 45 9.66 -8.83 -0.02
C THR A 45 8.69 -8.75 1.16
N LEU A 46 8.94 -7.85 2.11
CA LEU A 46 8.05 -7.65 3.25
C LEU A 46 6.86 -6.77 2.86
N SER A 47 5.68 -7.15 3.34
CA SER A 47 4.43 -6.43 3.12
C SER A 47 4.50 -5.02 3.72
N ARG A 48 4.52 -4.01 2.84
CA ARG A 48 4.63 -2.59 3.19
C ARG A 48 3.65 -1.73 2.40
N ALA A 49 3.16 -0.65 3.02
CA ALA A 49 2.29 0.32 2.38
C ALA A 49 2.83 1.73 2.60
N MET A 50 2.71 2.54 1.56
CA MET A 50 3.05 3.97 1.56
C MET A 50 1.81 4.73 1.11
N TYR A 51 1.26 5.54 2.01
CA TYR A 51 0.23 6.53 1.67
C TYR A 51 0.92 7.76 1.12
N SER A 52 0.44 8.27 -0.02
CA SER A 52 1.08 9.39 -0.68
C SER A 52 0.10 10.13 -1.59
N GLU A 53 0.49 11.32 -2.02
CA GLU A 53 -0.23 12.14 -2.97
C GLU A 53 0.70 12.50 -4.13
N ILE A 54 0.18 12.50 -5.37
CA ILE A 54 0.93 13.01 -6.51
C ILE A 54 0.71 14.52 -6.59
N GLU A 55 1.77 15.28 -6.32
CA GLU A 55 1.74 16.74 -6.38
C GLU A 55 1.88 17.29 -7.81
N PRO A 56 1.39 18.52 -8.09
CA PRO A 56 1.55 19.18 -9.38
C PRO A 56 2.98 19.20 -9.92
N ASN A 57 3.18 18.52 -11.06
CA ASN A 57 4.46 18.39 -11.76
C ASN A 57 5.55 17.62 -10.99
N LEU A 58 5.17 16.88 -9.95
CA LEU A 58 6.08 16.05 -9.17
C LEU A 58 5.66 14.58 -9.28
N GLN A 59 6.64 13.71 -9.05
CA GLN A 59 6.52 12.27 -9.10
C GLN A 59 7.18 11.72 -7.84
N ASN A 60 6.68 10.59 -7.34
CA ASN A 60 7.13 10.06 -6.06
C ASN A 60 8.06 8.88 -6.33
N TYR A 61 9.26 8.95 -5.76
CA TYR A 61 10.32 7.97 -5.92
C TYR A 61 10.45 7.11 -4.68
N TYR A 62 10.54 5.82 -4.90
CA TYR A 62 10.87 4.83 -3.89
C TYR A 62 12.07 4.03 -4.38
N THR A 63 12.88 3.49 -3.48
CA THR A 63 14.04 2.70 -3.84
C THR A 63 14.19 1.47 -2.98
N PHE A 64 14.69 0.38 -3.57
CA PHE A 64 14.98 -0.86 -2.87
C PHE A 64 16.20 -1.56 -3.46
N ASN A 65 16.89 -2.34 -2.64
CA ASN A 65 17.93 -3.25 -3.12
C ASN A 65 17.30 -4.55 -3.57
N GLY A 66 17.32 -4.80 -4.88
CA GLY A 66 16.83 -6.04 -5.47
C GLY A 66 17.73 -7.21 -5.06
N GLN A 67 17.11 -8.34 -4.76
CA GLN A 67 17.77 -9.62 -4.60
C GLN A 67 17.38 -10.51 -5.77
N LYS A 68 18.37 -10.99 -6.52
CA LYS A 68 18.17 -11.87 -7.66
C LYS A 68 17.30 -13.06 -7.27
N ASP A 69 16.37 -13.42 -8.16
CA ASP A 69 15.43 -14.53 -8.03
C ASP A 69 14.36 -14.33 -6.92
N ALA A 70 14.40 -13.24 -6.15
CA ALA A 70 13.30 -12.87 -5.26
C ALA A 70 12.09 -12.39 -6.06
N LYS A 71 10.90 -12.62 -5.51
CA LYS A 71 9.65 -12.12 -6.11
C LYS A 71 9.45 -10.65 -5.75
N PHE A 72 9.15 -9.85 -6.76
CA PHE A 72 8.64 -8.50 -6.62
C PHE A 72 7.12 -8.50 -6.71
N PHE A 73 6.48 -7.71 -5.85
CA PHE A 73 5.07 -7.35 -5.94
C PHE A 73 4.90 -5.89 -5.60
N SER A 74 4.04 -5.24 -6.36
CA SER A 74 3.55 -3.92 -6.04
C SER A 74 2.14 -3.72 -6.55
N GLU A 75 1.37 -2.95 -5.81
CA GLU A 75 0.01 -2.58 -6.16
C GLU A 75 -0.21 -1.09 -5.88
N ILE A 76 -0.95 -0.45 -6.78
CA ILE A 76 -1.48 0.89 -6.57
C ILE A 76 -2.99 0.79 -6.43
N VAL A 77 -3.49 1.36 -5.33
CA VAL A 77 -4.92 1.50 -5.04
C VAL A 77 -5.24 2.94 -4.68
N ILE A 78 -6.46 3.38 -5.00
CA ILE A 78 -6.93 4.75 -4.77
C ILE A 78 -7.93 4.73 -3.63
N PRO A 79 -7.70 5.43 -2.51
CA PRO A 79 -8.66 5.50 -1.42
C PRO A 79 -9.94 6.21 -1.86
N ILE A 80 -11.08 5.71 -1.41
CA ILE A 80 -12.41 6.28 -1.65
C ILE A 80 -12.88 6.90 -0.34
N VAL A 81 -12.82 8.23 -0.24
CA VAL A 81 -13.32 8.96 0.94
C VAL A 81 -14.77 9.42 0.74
N ASN A 82 -15.06 10.02 -0.42
CA ASN A 82 -16.41 10.48 -0.78
C ASN A 82 -16.88 9.82 -2.06
N GLU A 83 -16.08 9.95 -3.12
CA GLU A 83 -16.34 9.42 -4.45
C GLU A 83 -15.03 8.86 -5.02
N PRO A 84 -15.07 7.86 -5.93
CA PRO A 84 -13.87 7.33 -6.55
C PRO A 84 -13.16 8.40 -7.40
N SER A 85 -11.90 8.71 -7.08
CA SER A 85 -11.07 9.57 -7.93
C SER A 85 -10.79 8.88 -9.28
N LEU A 86 -10.69 9.67 -10.35
CA LEU A 86 -10.36 9.19 -11.70
C LEU A 86 -8.87 9.27 -12.01
N ILE A 87 -8.02 9.57 -11.02
CA ILE A 87 -6.57 9.56 -11.22
C ILE A 87 -6.12 8.18 -11.73
N GLU A 88 -5.22 8.20 -12.71
CA GLU A 88 -4.58 7.02 -13.29
C GLU A 88 -3.06 7.07 -13.06
N PRO A 89 -2.61 6.77 -11.82
CA PRO A 89 -1.19 6.67 -11.57
C PRO A 89 -0.58 5.58 -12.44
N LYS A 90 0.65 5.82 -12.87
CA LYS A 90 1.51 4.90 -13.58
C LYS A 90 2.64 4.50 -12.65
N LEU A 91 3.06 3.25 -12.76
CA LEU A 91 4.20 2.72 -12.01
C LEU A 91 5.36 2.49 -12.98
N ALA A 92 6.47 3.19 -12.78
CA ALA A 92 7.72 2.88 -13.47
C ALA A 92 8.65 2.08 -12.57
N ILE A 93 9.30 1.06 -13.14
CA ILE A 93 10.48 0.43 -12.55
C ILE A 93 11.71 0.92 -13.31
N ILE A 94 12.70 1.41 -12.56
CA ILE A 94 13.98 1.86 -13.10
C ILE A 94 15.11 1.03 -12.50
N ALA A 95 15.91 0.42 -13.36
CA ALA A 95 17.02 -0.43 -12.99
C ALA A 95 18.02 -0.49 -14.15
N ASP A 96 19.07 -1.29 -14.01
CA ASP A 96 20.03 -1.52 -15.08
C ASP A 96 19.34 -2.04 -16.35
N THR A 97 19.79 -1.59 -17.53
CA THR A 97 19.11 -1.89 -18.81
C THR A 97 18.91 -3.40 -19.04
N SER A 98 19.85 -4.24 -18.63
CA SER A 98 19.71 -5.70 -18.69
C SER A 98 18.55 -6.20 -17.83
N ALA A 99 18.43 -5.73 -16.58
CA ALA A 99 17.34 -6.08 -15.69
C ALA A 99 15.99 -5.69 -16.28
N ILE A 100 15.89 -4.46 -16.81
CA ILE A 100 14.65 -3.95 -17.43
C ILE A 100 14.24 -4.78 -18.64
N ASN A 101 15.19 -5.23 -19.46
CA ASN A 101 14.90 -6.12 -20.59
C ASN A 101 14.39 -7.49 -20.12
N THR A 102 14.97 -8.04 -19.05
CA THR A 102 14.51 -9.29 -18.44
C THR A 102 13.12 -9.13 -17.82
N ILE A 103 12.84 -8.04 -17.09
CA ILE A 103 11.51 -7.76 -16.53
C ILE A 103 10.49 -7.65 -17.67
N ARG A 104 10.78 -6.85 -18.70
CA ARG A 104 9.90 -6.71 -19.88
C ARG A 104 9.56 -8.07 -20.47
N SER A 105 10.56 -8.93 -20.69
CA SER A 105 10.33 -10.29 -21.21
C SER A 105 9.44 -11.15 -20.30
N GLN A 106 9.48 -10.97 -18.99
CA GLN A 106 8.61 -11.70 -18.06
C GLN A 106 7.17 -11.20 -18.17
N VAL A 107 6.98 -9.88 -18.05
CA VAL A 107 5.65 -9.27 -17.90
C VAL A 107 4.87 -9.16 -19.21
N THR A 108 5.53 -9.26 -20.36
CA THR A 108 4.86 -9.32 -21.68
C THR A 108 4.77 -10.75 -22.25
N SER A 109 5.16 -11.76 -21.48
CA SER A 109 5.04 -13.15 -21.93
C SER A 109 3.59 -13.64 -21.88
N PRO A 110 3.20 -14.68 -22.66
CA PRO A 110 1.87 -15.27 -22.57
C PRO A 110 1.51 -15.83 -21.19
N ASN A 111 2.51 -16.11 -20.36
CA ASN A 111 2.36 -16.59 -18.98
C ASN A 111 2.94 -15.56 -18.02
N ALA A 112 2.67 -14.27 -18.25
CA ALA A 112 3.15 -13.20 -17.41
C ALA A 112 2.79 -13.46 -15.94
N PRO A 113 3.72 -13.23 -15.01
CA PRO A 113 3.47 -13.44 -13.60
C PRO A 113 2.35 -12.50 -13.12
N CYS A 114 1.33 -13.10 -12.50
CA CYS A 114 0.28 -12.38 -11.80
C CYS A 114 -0.01 -13.10 -10.49
N ASP A 115 0.61 -12.63 -9.41
CA ASP A 115 0.45 -13.19 -8.08
C ASP A 115 -0.58 -12.37 -7.31
N LEU A 116 -1.81 -12.91 -7.20
CA LEU A 116 -2.93 -12.25 -6.54
C LEU A 116 -3.02 -12.58 -5.04
N SER A 117 -2.04 -13.30 -4.48
CA SER A 117 -2.12 -13.79 -3.10
C SER A 117 -2.13 -12.67 -2.05
N HIS A 118 -1.70 -11.45 -2.41
CA HIS A 118 -1.53 -10.30 -1.52
C HIS A 118 -2.23 -9.04 -2.05
N THR A 119 -3.24 -9.22 -2.89
CA THR A 119 -4.17 -8.15 -3.31
C THR A 119 -5.59 -8.56 -2.98
N MET A 120 -6.45 -7.58 -2.74
CA MET A 120 -7.90 -7.75 -2.67
C MET A 120 -8.58 -7.56 -4.03
N GLY A 121 -7.82 -7.20 -5.06
CA GLY A 121 -8.26 -7.05 -6.44
C GLY A 121 -8.28 -8.37 -7.22
N SER A 122 -8.92 -8.34 -8.39
CA SER A 122 -9.21 -9.55 -9.18
C SER A 122 -8.17 -9.91 -10.24
N GLY A 123 -7.14 -9.09 -10.45
CA GLY A 123 -6.18 -9.31 -11.54
C GLY A 123 -5.02 -8.33 -11.62
N CYS A 124 -4.09 -8.64 -12.53
CA CYS A 124 -2.99 -7.77 -12.90
C CYS A 124 -3.36 -7.08 -14.22
N PHE A 125 -3.82 -5.84 -14.11
CA PHE A 125 -4.36 -5.08 -15.22
C PHE A 125 -3.39 -3.96 -15.57
N TYR A 126 -2.55 -4.20 -16.57
CA TYR A 126 -1.64 -3.20 -17.07
C TYR A 126 -1.27 -3.41 -18.54
N ASP A 127 -0.97 -2.31 -19.21
CA ASP A 127 -0.16 -2.28 -20.42
C ASP A 127 1.27 -1.86 -20.08
N VAL A 128 2.21 -2.26 -20.94
CA VAL A 128 3.65 -2.00 -20.74
C VAL A 128 4.17 -1.07 -21.82
N THR A 129 4.86 -0.02 -21.40
CA THR A 129 5.48 0.96 -22.29
C THR A 129 6.89 1.34 -21.83
N SER A 130 7.68 1.93 -22.74
CA SER A 130 8.98 2.52 -22.43
C SER A 130 8.92 4.04 -22.32
N ASN A 131 7.72 4.64 -22.41
CA ASN A 131 7.53 6.08 -22.34
C ASN A 131 7.59 6.57 -20.89
N PHE A 132 8.79 6.76 -20.38
CA PHE A 132 9.01 7.43 -19.10
C PHE A 132 9.44 8.88 -19.37
N PRO A 133 8.63 9.89 -19.01
CA PRO A 133 8.84 11.27 -19.46
C PRO A 133 9.94 12.02 -18.68
N TYR A 134 10.52 11.40 -17.64
CA TYR A 134 11.54 12.02 -16.78
C TYR A 134 12.94 11.47 -17.06
N SER A 135 13.96 12.16 -16.53
CA SER A 135 15.36 11.75 -16.69
C SER A 135 15.62 10.40 -16.01
N VAL A 136 16.34 9.52 -16.69
CA VAL A 136 16.79 8.21 -16.18
C VAL A 136 18.30 8.26 -15.90
N PRO A 137 18.81 7.70 -14.78
CA PRO A 137 20.24 7.68 -14.49
C PRO A 137 21.04 6.95 -15.58
N ASN A 138 22.31 7.34 -15.75
CA ASN A 138 23.17 6.71 -16.75
C ASN A 138 23.31 5.19 -16.51
N GLY A 139 23.25 4.40 -17.58
CA GLY A 139 23.29 2.93 -17.53
C GLY A 139 21.98 2.26 -17.08
N LYS A 140 20.94 3.03 -16.79
CA LYS A 140 19.61 2.53 -16.42
C LYS A 140 18.60 2.70 -17.53
N SER A 141 17.48 2.00 -17.41
CA SER A 141 16.31 2.15 -18.28
C SER A 141 15.05 2.09 -17.44
N ALA A 142 13.93 2.51 -18.02
CA ALA A 142 12.62 2.43 -17.38
C ALA A 142 11.72 1.42 -18.11
N ILE A 143 10.86 0.77 -17.36
CA ILE A 143 9.65 0.10 -17.85
C ILE A 143 8.48 0.71 -17.09
N VAL A 144 7.44 1.10 -17.82
CA VAL A 144 6.25 1.76 -17.27
C VAL A 144 5.07 0.82 -17.41
N PHE A 145 4.33 0.66 -16.32
CA PHE A 145 3.08 -0.06 -16.21
C PHE A 145 1.95 0.96 -16.11
N GLU A 146 1.04 0.92 -17.07
CA GLU A 146 -0.13 1.81 -17.15
C GLU A 146 -1.39 0.97 -16.93
N ASN A 147 -2.33 1.48 -16.13
CA ASN A 147 -3.64 0.84 -15.96
C ASN A 147 -4.30 0.59 -17.34
N ASN A 148 -4.88 -0.59 -17.52
CA ASN A 148 -5.63 -0.94 -18.74
C ASN A 148 -7.10 -1.28 -18.48
N LEU A 149 -7.61 -0.95 -17.29
CA LEU A 149 -9.02 -1.02 -16.96
C LEU A 149 -9.75 0.27 -17.31
N ASP A 150 -10.99 0.13 -17.76
CA ASP A 150 -11.94 1.24 -17.78
C ASP A 150 -12.26 1.70 -16.35
N LEU A 151 -12.35 3.02 -16.13
CA LEU A 151 -12.75 3.61 -14.86
C LEU A 151 -14.29 3.76 -14.75
N PRO A 152 -14.87 3.62 -13.55
CA PRO A 152 -14.24 3.23 -12.29
C PRO A 152 -13.92 1.73 -12.25
N THR A 153 -12.83 1.38 -11.59
CA THR A 153 -12.36 0.00 -11.45
C THR A 153 -13.05 -0.75 -10.30
N GLU A 154 -12.66 -2.00 -10.10
CA GLU A 154 -13.07 -2.80 -8.95
C GLU A 154 -12.78 -2.10 -7.62
N GLN A 155 -13.79 -2.14 -6.75
CA GLN A 155 -13.73 -1.56 -5.41
C GLN A 155 -13.72 -2.67 -4.36
N PHE A 156 -12.94 -2.47 -3.30
CA PHE A 156 -12.89 -3.37 -2.16
C PHE A 156 -12.69 -2.60 -0.86
N TYR A 157 -13.16 -3.18 0.24
CA TYR A 157 -12.95 -2.64 1.58
C TYR A 157 -11.71 -3.27 2.22
N GLU A 158 -10.75 -2.46 2.66
CA GLU A 158 -9.56 -2.91 3.38
C GLU A 158 -9.79 -2.79 4.90
N PRO A 159 -9.89 -3.91 5.65
CA PRO A 159 -10.30 -3.87 7.05
C PRO A 159 -9.34 -3.18 8.02
N PHE A 160 -8.02 -3.13 7.77
CA PHE A 160 -7.06 -2.56 8.70
C PHE A 160 -7.06 -1.04 8.66
N SER A 161 -6.86 -0.48 7.48
CA SER A 161 -6.98 0.96 7.27
C SER A 161 -8.42 1.42 7.41
N MET A 162 -9.41 0.52 7.35
CA MET A 162 -10.84 0.82 7.41
C MET A 162 -11.28 1.74 6.26
N THR A 163 -10.75 1.49 5.07
CA THR A 163 -10.91 2.34 3.90
C THR A 163 -11.39 1.52 2.71
N ASP A 164 -12.36 2.06 1.96
CA ASP A 164 -12.71 1.55 0.65
C ASP A 164 -11.67 2.00 -0.37
N TYR A 165 -11.22 1.10 -1.24
CA TYR A 165 -10.25 1.39 -2.29
C TYR A 165 -10.80 1.03 -3.65
N SER A 166 -10.37 1.76 -4.67
CA SER A 166 -10.44 1.33 -6.08
C SER A 166 -9.08 0.79 -6.52
N GLN A 167 -9.02 -0.41 -7.09
CA GLN A 167 -7.77 -0.96 -7.62
C GLN A 167 -7.30 -0.18 -8.86
N ARG A 168 -6.00 0.06 -9.05
CA ARG A 168 -5.48 0.63 -10.31
C ARG A 168 -4.61 -0.32 -11.06
N GLN A 169 -3.64 -0.92 -10.38
CA GLN A 169 -2.70 -1.81 -11.03
C GLN A 169 -2.02 -2.71 -10.02
N THR A 170 -1.76 -3.94 -10.44
CA THR A 170 -1.00 -4.93 -9.68
C THR A 170 0.10 -5.45 -10.58
N VAL A 171 1.34 -5.37 -10.13
CA VAL A 171 2.54 -5.72 -10.89
C VAL A 171 3.33 -6.75 -10.10
N SER A 172 3.71 -7.84 -10.76
CA SER A 172 4.60 -8.84 -10.18
C SER A 172 5.65 -9.30 -11.19
N PHE A 173 6.84 -9.63 -10.73
CA PHE A 173 7.90 -10.24 -11.54
C PHE A 173 8.97 -10.87 -10.64
N THR A 174 9.90 -11.61 -11.23
CA THR A 174 11.10 -12.10 -10.54
C THR A 174 12.25 -11.13 -10.77
N ILE A 175 12.89 -10.68 -9.68
CA ILE A 175 13.98 -9.70 -9.71
C ILE A 175 15.19 -10.32 -10.47
N PRO A 176 15.65 -9.70 -11.58
CA PRO A 176 16.68 -10.29 -12.43
C PRO A 176 18.09 -10.37 -11.83
N ASP A 177 18.46 -9.39 -11.01
CA ASP A 177 19.83 -9.25 -10.50
C ASP A 177 19.88 -8.56 -9.12
N ASN A 178 21.06 -8.65 -8.50
CA ASN A 178 21.36 -7.97 -7.24
C ASN A 178 21.80 -6.53 -7.54
N SER A 179 20.86 -5.61 -7.65
CA SER A 179 21.15 -4.20 -7.95
C SER A 179 20.17 -3.25 -7.27
N LEU A 180 20.39 -1.95 -7.42
CA LEU A 180 19.49 -0.91 -6.92
C LEU A 180 18.35 -0.68 -7.93
N TYR A 181 17.13 -0.75 -7.44
CA TYR A 181 15.91 -0.48 -8.20
C TYR A 181 15.22 0.76 -7.67
N TYR A 182 14.49 1.44 -8.55
CA TYR A 182 13.56 2.49 -8.18
C TYR A 182 12.15 2.14 -8.65
N ILE A 183 11.17 2.47 -7.82
CA ILE A 183 9.76 2.55 -8.18
C ILE A 183 9.44 4.04 -8.31
N VAL A 184 8.83 4.45 -9.41
CA VAL A 184 8.39 5.84 -9.58
C VAL A 184 6.90 5.84 -9.86
N VAL A 185 6.14 6.59 -9.07
CA VAL A 185 4.71 6.78 -9.27
C VAL A 185 4.45 8.20 -9.77
N PHE A 186 3.74 8.30 -10.89
CA PHE A 186 3.42 9.57 -11.55
C PHE A 186 2.09 9.46 -12.30
N THR A 187 1.52 10.58 -12.74
CA THR A 187 0.29 10.60 -13.56
C THR A 187 0.44 11.63 -14.68
N ASP A 188 -0.31 11.46 -15.77
CA ASP A 188 -0.39 12.45 -16.84
C ASP A 188 -1.35 13.60 -16.46
N GLU A 189 -2.39 13.29 -15.67
CA GLU A 189 -3.44 14.22 -15.26
C GLU A 189 -3.69 14.15 -13.75
N LEU A 190 -3.95 15.31 -13.15
CA LEU A 190 -4.34 15.46 -11.75
C LEU A 190 -5.83 15.79 -11.64
N TYR A 191 -6.39 15.37 -10.52
CA TYR A 191 -7.78 15.51 -10.12
C TYR A 191 -7.87 16.21 -8.75
N ASP A 192 -9.10 16.39 -8.25
CA ASP A 192 -9.32 16.97 -6.92
C ASP A 192 -8.74 16.10 -5.79
N ASP A 193 -8.58 14.80 -6.03
CA ASP A 193 -7.95 13.85 -5.12
C ASP A 193 -6.91 13.02 -5.86
N ASN A 194 -5.64 13.27 -5.56
CA ASN A 194 -4.48 12.62 -6.18
C ASN A 194 -3.79 11.63 -5.25
N ARG A 195 -4.48 11.24 -4.17
CA ARG A 195 -3.95 10.31 -3.19
C ARG A 195 -3.99 8.90 -3.73
N TYR A 196 -2.97 8.14 -3.38
CA TYR A 196 -2.86 6.73 -3.68
C TYR A 196 -2.17 6.01 -2.54
N THR A 197 -2.32 4.70 -2.51
CA THR A 197 -1.52 3.82 -1.67
C THR A 197 -0.67 2.94 -2.56
N LEU A 198 0.64 2.93 -2.32
CA LEU A 198 1.57 1.99 -2.92
C LEU A 198 1.80 0.86 -1.92
N ALA A 199 1.31 -0.33 -2.25
CA ALA A 199 1.59 -1.56 -1.53
C ALA A 199 2.75 -2.32 -2.21
N THR A 200 3.57 -3.00 -1.41
CA THR A 200 4.69 -3.84 -1.89
C THR A 200 4.89 -5.07 -1.01
N GLY A 201 5.50 -6.11 -1.57
CA GLY A 201 5.90 -7.31 -0.84
C GLY A 201 4.79 -8.33 -0.59
N PHE A 202 5.20 -9.52 -0.15
CA PHE A 202 4.34 -10.68 0.09
C PHE A 202 4.45 -11.24 1.51
N ILE A 203 5.44 -10.80 2.29
CA ILE A 203 5.74 -11.42 3.58
C ILE A 203 5.23 -10.50 4.68
N GLU A 204 4.15 -10.94 5.32
CA GLU A 204 3.65 -10.32 6.54
C GLU A 204 4.60 -10.61 7.71
N ASP A 205 5.05 -9.56 8.38
CA ASP A 205 5.98 -9.64 9.51
C ASP A 205 5.39 -8.91 10.71
N TRP A 206 4.37 -9.51 11.34
CA TRP A 206 3.71 -8.98 12.54
C TRP A 206 4.05 -9.79 13.78
N SER A 207 4.63 -9.13 14.78
CA SER A 207 4.72 -9.71 16.12
C SER A 207 3.45 -9.41 16.94
N ALA A 208 3.21 -10.22 17.97
CA ALA A 208 2.13 -9.93 18.93
C ALA A 208 2.31 -8.57 19.63
N LEU A 209 3.55 -8.10 19.76
CA LEU A 209 3.84 -6.77 20.30
C LEU A 209 3.42 -5.69 19.30
N ASP A 210 3.76 -5.86 18.02
CA ASP A 210 3.40 -4.91 16.95
C ASP A 210 1.88 -4.72 16.85
N LEU A 211 1.11 -5.79 17.02
CA LEU A 211 -0.37 -5.71 17.01
C LEU A 211 -0.93 -4.81 18.12
N VAL A 212 -0.21 -4.66 19.24
CA VAL A 212 -0.67 -3.84 20.37
C VAL A 212 -0.04 -2.45 20.34
N THR A 213 1.18 -2.31 19.81
CA THR A 213 1.92 -1.04 19.84
C THR A 213 1.88 -0.27 18.54
N LEU A 214 1.91 -0.95 17.39
CA LEU A 214 1.98 -0.34 16.06
C LEU A 214 0.62 -0.28 15.38
N LEU A 215 -0.18 -1.34 15.49
CA LEU A 215 -1.47 -1.39 14.78
C LEU A 215 -2.38 -0.19 15.11
N PRO A 216 -2.60 0.21 16.38
CA PRO A 216 -3.44 1.38 16.67
C PRO A 216 -2.87 2.68 16.07
N TYR A 217 -1.54 2.81 16.05
CA TYR A 217 -0.87 3.95 15.43
C TYR A 217 -1.10 3.94 13.91
N TYR A 218 -0.94 2.80 13.24
CA TYR A 218 -1.13 2.69 11.80
C TYR A 218 -2.56 2.93 11.34
N VAL A 219 -3.57 2.46 12.09
CA VAL A 219 -4.98 2.79 11.78
C VAL A 219 -5.24 4.29 11.87
N ILE A 220 -4.66 4.97 12.87
CA ILE A 220 -4.82 6.42 13.00
C ILE A 220 -4.06 7.15 11.88
N GLN A 221 -2.82 6.72 11.60
CA GLN A 221 -1.97 7.34 10.60
C GLN A 221 -2.56 7.20 9.19
N SER A 222 -3.04 6.00 8.82
CA SER A 222 -3.68 5.77 7.51
C SER A 222 -4.85 6.72 7.30
N GLN A 223 -5.68 6.91 8.33
CA GLN A 223 -6.85 7.76 8.29
C GLN A 223 -6.50 9.26 8.20
N LEU A 224 -5.37 9.67 8.80
CA LEU A 224 -4.86 11.04 8.66
C LEU A 224 -4.34 11.30 7.24
N GLU A 225 -3.53 10.39 6.69
CA GLU A 225 -2.95 10.52 5.34
C GLU A 225 -4.03 10.46 4.25
N ILE A 226 -4.99 9.55 4.40
CA ILE A 226 -6.16 9.42 3.51
C ILE A 226 -7.20 10.53 3.79
N GLY A 227 -7.04 11.33 4.85
CA GLY A 227 -7.94 12.43 5.17
C GLY A 227 -9.38 12.02 5.51
N ASP A 228 -9.61 10.80 5.98
CA ASP A 228 -10.92 10.36 6.48
C ASP A 228 -11.07 10.67 7.98
N TYR A 229 -11.35 11.94 8.25
CA TYR A 229 -11.57 12.46 9.61
C TYR A 229 -12.88 11.96 10.25
N SER A 230 -13.83 11.46 9.46
CA SER A 230 -15.10 10.93 9.97
C SER A 230 -14.88 9.62 10.71
N SER A 231 -14.09 8.72 10.13
CA SER A 231 -13.67 7.48 10.76
C SER A 231 -12.84 7.72 12.02
N LEU A 232 -11.93 8.71 12.00
CA LEU A 232 -11.19 9.12 13.21
C LEU A 232 -12.11 9.60 14.34
N LEU A 233 -13.13 10.40 14.02
CA LEU A 233 -14.10 10.86 15.02
C LEU A 233 -14.88 9.67 15.62
N ILE A 234 -15.26 8.69 14.79
CA ILE A 234 -15.94 7.48 15.25
C ILE A 234 -15.04 6.67 16.19
N ILE A 235 -13.77 6.48 15.85
CA ILE A 235 -12.78 5.79 16.71
C ILE A 235 -12.66 6.51 18.06
N LEU A 236 -12.52 7.84 18.06
CA LEU A 236 -12.42 8.64 19.28
C LEU A 236 -13.68 8.54 20.16
N LEU A 237 -14.87 8.58 19.57
CA LEU A 237 -16.14 8.43 20.29
C LEU A 237 -16.28 7.01 20.87
N PHE A 238 -15.88 5.98 20.13
CA PHE A 238 -15.92 4.60 20.58
C PHE A 238 -14.97 4.37 21.76
N VAL A 239 -13.73 4.85 21.68
CA VAL A 239 -12.76 4.78 22.80
C VAL A 239 -13.28 5.55 24.01
N SER A 240 -13.84 6.74 23.81
CA SER A 240 -14.44 7.54 24.89
C SER A 240 -15.59 6.83 25.59
N LEU A 241 -16.45 6.15 24.82
CA LEU A 241 -17.55 5.34 25.34
C LEU A 241 -17.03 4.15 26.17
N ILE A 242 -16.01 3.43 25.69
CA ILE A 242 -15.38 2.33 26.45
C ILE A 242 -14.83 2.86 27.78
N VAL A 243 -14.07 3.95 27.76
CA VAL A 243 -13.51 4.57 28.97
C VAL A 243 -14.61 4.99 29.95
N TYR A 244 -15.69 5.59 29.45
CA TYR A 244 -16.86 5.96 30.26
C TYR A 244 -17.52 4.74 30.92
N LEU A 245 -17.77 3.68 30.16
CA LEU A 245 -18.37 2.44 30.67
C LEU A 245 -17.48 1.76 31.71
N LEU A 246 -16.15 1.74 31.51
CA LEU A 246 -15.20 1.21 32.47
C LEU A 246 -15.20 2.02 33.77
N ARG A 247 -15.14 3.36 33.69
CA ARG A 247 -15.20 4.25 34.87
C ARG A 247 -16.49 4.08 35.66
N ASN A 248 -17.63 3.98 34.99
CA ASN A 248 -18.93 3.86 35.66
C ASN A 248 -19.17 2.46 36.25
N LYS A 249 -18.66 1.39 35.64
CA LYS A 249 -18.69 0.06 36.29
C LYS A 249 -17.74 -0.05 37.49
N ILE A 250 -16.67 0.76 37.54
CA ILE A 250 -15.80 0.86 38.72
C ILE A 250 -16.53 1.56 39.88
N LYS A 251 -17.44 2.51 39.59
CA LYS A 251 -18.23 3.21 40.61
C LYS A 251 -19.38 2.39 41.24
N ILE A 252 -19.80 1.29 40.63
CA ILE A 252 -20.90 0.43 41.12
C ILE A 252 -20.35 -0.74 41.96
N ARG A 253 -19.22 -0.55 42.65
CA ARG A 253 -18.61 -1.60 43.48
C ARG A 253 -18.23 -1.11 44.86
#